data_AF-A0A0N7K0N1-F1
#
_entry.id   AF-A0A0N7K0N1-F1
#
_cell.length_a   1.000
_cell.length_b   1.000
_cell.length_c   1.000
_cell.angle_alpha   90.00
_cell.angle_beta   90.00
_cell.angle_gamma   90.00
#
_symmetry.space_group_name_H-M   'P 1'
#
loop_
_entity.id
_entity.type
_entity.pdbx_description
1 polymer ?
#
loop_
_entity_poly.entity_id
_entity_poly.type
_entity_poly.pdbx_seq_one_letter_code
_entity_poly.pdbx_strand_id
1 'polypeptide(L)'
;MVLRDLQRGVTDTFGKSFGFEIKVGEKTGASEVLENSLAAQLVMAIYLREPWAAVRKVRLFDQDYRRIFNRSITPYKLRLLFLLDRAIQSVRDDFRDELQSSFASIKFTLAHLVAEVVRQSEAGHQLLEIPERWLKNAEEPVYEALVQIAGEVTDLINFHVEQESELDENYDSKVAFKSRSGVLRLQGEVLRDAKRQAARDARKQTTGNSYLFSVSPAP
;
A
#
# COMPACT_ATOMS: atom_id res chain seq x y z
N MET A 1 9.62 6.75 23.37
CA MET A 1 9.91 8.11 22.88
C MET A 1 9.41 8.27 21.44
N VAL A 2 9.88 7.42 20.51
CA VAL A 2 9.56 7.48 19.06
C VAL A 2 8.08 7.73 18.70
N LEU A 3 7.10 6.96 19.20
CA LEU A 3 5.70 7.16 18.79
C LEU A 3 5.11 8.51 19.22
N ARG A 4 5.43 9.01 20.43
CA ARG A 4 4.91 10.31 20.88
C ARG A 4 5.51 11.45 20.07
N ASP A 5 6.78 11.34 19.72
CA ASP A 5 7.45 12.30 18.86
C ASP A 5 6.86 12.26 17.44
N LEU A 6 6.56 11.06 16.92
CA LEU A 6 5.90 10.88 15.63
C LEU A 6 4.48 11.45 15.62
N GLN A 7 3.69 11.20 16.66
CA GLN A 7 2.34 11.78 16.80
C GLN A 7 2.39 13.30 16.86
N ARG A 8 3.30 13.88 17.67
CA ARG A 8 3.52 15.33 17.70
C ARG A 8 3.89 15.84 16.31
N GLY A 9 4.81 15.15 15.62
CA GLY A 9 5.21 15.51 14.26
C GLY A 9 4.03 15.49 13.27
N VAL A 10 3.09 14.55 13.39
CA VAL A 10 1.85 14.55 12.59
C VAL A 10 1.01 15.77 12.90
N THR A 11 0.76 16.07 14.18
CA THR A 11 0.01 17.26 14.59
C THR A 11 0.65 18.55 14.10
N ASP A 12 1.97 18.68 14.23
CA ASP A 12 2.72 19.88 13.81
C ASP A 12 2.71 20.04 12.27
N THR A 13 2.70 18.93 11.52
CA THR A 13 2.76 18.95 10.05
C THR A 13 1.39 19.17 9.41
N PHE A 14 0.34 18.51 9.92
CA PHE A 14 -0.97 18.44 9.27
C PHE A 14 -2.09 19.14 10.06
N GLY A 15 -1.82 19.53 11.31
CA GLY A 15 -2.82 20.18 12.16
C GLY A 15 -4.07 19.33 12.33
N LYS A 16 -5.21 19.83 11.84
CA LYS A 16 -6.52 19.16 11.95
C LYS A 16 -6.92 18.35 10.72
N SER A 17 -6.15 18.36 9.63
CA SER A 17 -6.52 17.58 8.45
C SER A 17 -6.24 16.09 8.63
N PHE A 18 -5.14 15.75 9.31
CA PHE A 18 -4.69 14.38 9.52
C PHE A 18 -4.13 14.16 10.91
N GLY A 19 -4.62 13.13 11.60
CA GLY A 19 -4.21 12.73 12.94
C GLY A 19 -3.65 11.30 13.00
N PHE A 20 -2.85 11.04 14.03
CA PHE A 20 -2.31 9.71 14.32
C PHE A 20 -2.67 9.30 15.76
N GLU A 21 -3.45 8.24 15.90
CA GLU A 21 -3.97 7.77 17.19
C GLU A 21 -3.15 6.58 17.70
N ILE A 22 -2.48 6.77 18.84
CA ILE A 22 -1.61 5.75 19.44
C ILE A 22 -2.43 4.79 20.28
N LYS A 23 -3.38 5.33 21.06
CA LYS A 23 -4.18 4.56 22.01
C LYS A 23 -5.57 4.30 21.46
N VAL A 24 -6.12 3.14 21.82
CA VAL A 24 -7.51 2.80 21.51
C VAL A 24 -8.45 3.83 22.17
N GLY A 25 -9.35 4.41 21.40
CA GLY A 25 -10.31 5.41 21.86
C GLY A 25 -9.72 6.81 22.10
N GLU A 26 -8.47 7.05 21.71
CA GLU A 26 -7.92 8.40 21.59
C GLU A 26 -8.74 9.20 20.57
N LYS A 27 -8.88 10.51 20.77
CA LYS A 27 -9.53 11.40 19.81
C LYS A 27 -8.61 12.57 19.54
N THR A 28 -8.07 12.62 18.33
CA THR A 28 -7.19 13.72 17.90
C THR A 28 -7.97 14.98 17.50
N GLY A 29 -9.26 14.82 17.14
CA GLY A 29 -10.07 15.91 16.58
C GLY A 29 -9.70 16.29 15.15
N ALA A 30 -8.85 15.49 14.49
CA ALA A 30 -8.55 15.63 13.07
C ALA A 30 -9.68 15.04 12.20
N SER A 31 -9.82 15.52 10.97
CA SER A 31 -10.81 15.02 10.01
C SER A 31 -10.53 13.62 9.51
N GLU A 32 -9.25 13.31 9.30
CA GLU A 32 -8.79 11.98 8.90
C GLU A 32 -7.83 11.45 9.95
N VAL A 33 -7.91 10.16 10.23
CA VAL A 33 -7.12 9.53 11.30
C VAL A 33 -6.54 8.22 10.81
N LEU A 34 -5.25 8.04 11.07
CA LEU A 34 -4.59 6.74 10.98
C LEU A 34 -4.36 6.18 12.38
N GLU A 35 -4.96 5.03 12.67
CA GLU A 35 -4.68 4.33 13.92
C GLU A 35 -3.30 3.65 13.90
N ASN A 36 -2.63 3.63 15.05
CA ASN A 36 -1.36 2.94 15.27
C ASN A 36 -1.41 1.45 14.90
N SER A 37 -2.55 0.78 15.15
CA SER A 37 -2.73 -0.61 14.75
C SER A 37 -2.61 -0.78 13.23
N LEU A 38 -3.36 0.00 12.46
CA LEU A 38 -3.33 -0.02 11.01
C LEU A 38 -1.99 0.44 10.45
N ALA A 39 -1.42 1.52 11.01
CA ALA A 39 -0.09 2.01 10.63
C ALA A 39 0.98 0.92 10.75
N ALA A 40 0.98 0.16 11.85
CA ALA A 40 1.94 -0.91 12.06
C ALA A 40 1.84 -2.01 11.00
N GLN A 41 0.62 -2.38 10.62
CA GLN A 41 0.36 -3.39 9.59
C GLN A 41 0.80 -2.89 8.21
N LEU A 42 0.50 -1.64 7.87
CA LEU A 42 0.90 -1.02 6.61
C LEU A 42 2.42 -0.85 6.50
N VAL A 43 3.10 -0.41 7.57
CA VAL A 43 4.57 -0.35 7.60
C VAL A 43 5.19 -1.74 7.39
N MET A 44 4.64 -2.77 8.04
CA MET A 44 5.11 -4.15 7.87
C MET A 44 4.95 -4.63 6.42
N ALA A 45 3.80 -4.37 5.80
CA ALA A 45 3.52 -4.77 4.43
C ALA A 45 4.35 -4.01 3.39
N ILE A 46 4.45 -2.69 3.54
CA ILE A 46 4.99 -1.79 2.51
C ILE A 46 6.48 -1.54 2.72
N TYR A 47 6.89 -1.06 3.91
CA TYR A 47 8.27 -0.66 4.16
C TYR A 47 9.17 -1.81 4.56
N LEU A 48 8.67 -2.75 5.37
CA LEU A 48 9.42 -3.97 5.70
C LEU A 48 9.26 -5.08 4.65
N ARG A 49 8.32 -4.92 3.70
CA ARG A 49 8.07 -5.85 2.59
C ARG A 49 7.73 -7.28 3.08
N GLU A 50 6.99 -7.36 4.18
CA GLU A 50 6.58 -8.61 4.84
C GLU A 50 5.05 -8.65 5.05
N PRO A 51 4.21 -8.59 3.99
CA PRO A 51 2.76 -8.54 4.14
C PRO A 51 2.16 -9.77 4.84
N TRP A 52 2.79 -10.95 4.72
CA TRP A 52 2.41 -12.17 5.46
C TRP A 52 2.54 -12.04 6.98
N ALA A 53 3.36 -11.10 7.46
CA ALA A 53 3.50 -10.78 8.89
C ALA A 53 2.52 -9.69 9.35
N ALA A 54 2.04 -8.84 8.44
CA ALA A 54 1.18 -7.69 8.74
C ALA A 54 -0.17 -8.06 9.38
N VAL A 55 -0.67 -9.28 9.18
CA VAL A 55 -1.92 -9.73 9.82
C VAL A 55 -1.75 -10.16 11.29
N ARG A 56 -0.50 -10.34 11.77
CA ARG A 56 -0.20 -10.91 13.09
C ARG A 56 -0.06 -9.84 14.16
N LYS A 57 -1.16 -9.16 14.53
CA LYS A 57 -1.17 -8.00 15.43
C LYS A 57 -0.33 -8.18 16.71
N VAL A 58 -0.47 -9.30 17.43
CA VAL A 58 0.30 -9.57 18.66
C VAL A 58 1.80 -9.47 18.39
N ARG A 59 2.27 -10.14 17.33
CA ARG A 59 3.69 -10.13 16.94
C ARG A 59 4.19 -8.72 16.58
N LEU A 60 3.35 -7.92 15.91
CA LEU A 60 3.71 -6.55 15.52
C LEU A 60 4.05 -5.67 16.74
N PHE A 61 3.33 -5.87 17.85
CA PHE A 61 3.52 -5.05 19.06
C PHE A 61 4.50 -5.67 20.07
N ASP A 62 4.71 -6.99 20.04
CA ASP A 62 5.65 -7.66 20.95
C ASP A 62 7.09 -7.73 20.39
N GLN A 63 7.23 -8.10 19.12
CA GLN A 63 8.53 -8.48 18.54
C GLN A 63 9.01 -7.48 17.48
N ASP A 64 8.10 -7.06 16.60
CA ASP A 64 8.47 -6.25 15.43
C ASP A 64 8.34 -4.74 15.69
N TYR A 65 7.87 -4.31 16.86
CA TYR A 65 7.53 -2.92 17.16
C TYR A 65 8.69 -1.95 16.86
N ARG A 66 9.92 -2.32 17.22
CA ARG A 66 11.12 -1.50 16.97
C ARG A 66 11.53 -1.45 15.49
N ARG A 67 11.21 -2.50 14.72
CA ARG A 67 11.43 -2.53 13.26
C ARG A 67 10.42 -1.64 12.55
N ILE A 68 9.17 -1.67 13.02
CA ILE A 68 8.05 -0.91 12.50
C ILE A 68 8.23 0.58 12.82
N PHE A 69 8.24 0.95 14.10
CA PHE A 69 8.32 2.35 14.52
C PHE A 69 9.76 2.72 14.86
N ASN A 70 10.54 2.93 13.80
CA ASN A 70 11.90 3.43 13.86
C ASN A 70 11.98 4.88 13.32
N ARG A 71 13.17 5.49 13.37
CA ARG A 71 13.37 6.90 12.96
C ARG A 71 13.11 7.20 11.48
N SER A 72 13.08 6.19 10.62
CA SER A 72 12.80 6.36 9.19
C SER A 72 11.31 6.54 8.90
N ILE A 73 10.42 6.25 9.86
CA ILE A 73 8.98 6.50 9.74
C ILE A 73 8.70 7.95 10.17
N THR A 74 8.27 8.76 9.20
CA THR A 74 8.01 10.18 9.36
C THR A 74 6.51 10.49 9.27
N PRO A 75 6.06 11.70 9.67
CA PRO A 75 4.67 12.11 9.49
C PRO A 75 4.16 11.96 8.05
N TYR A 76 4.96 12.38 7.06
CA TYR A 76 4.60 12.23 5.64
C TYR A 76 4.53 10.76 5.18
N LYS A 77 5.35 9.86 5.75
CA LYS A 77 5.20 8.42 5.46
C LYS A 77 3.90 7.87 6.04
N LEU A 78 3.47 8.31 7.22
CA LEU A 78 2.15 7.94 7.75
C LEU A 78 1.02 8.47 6.87
N ARG A 79 1.13 9.70 6.35
CA ARG A 79 0.16 10.24 5.39
C ARG A 79 0.12 9.41 4.10
N LEU A 80 1.27 9.07 3.52
CA LEU A 80 1.32 8.21 2.33
C LEU A 80 0.69 6.84 2.58
N LEU A 81 0.97 6.20 3.72
CA LEU A 81 0.36 4.91 4.08
C LEU A 81 -1.16 5.00 4.18
N PHE A 82 -1.67 6.12 4.72
CA PHE A 82 -3.10 6.38 4.78
C PHE A 82 -3.72 6.53 3.39
N LEU A 83 -3.08 7.27 2.47
CA LEU A 83 -3.53 7.39 1.08
C LEU A 83 -3.52 6.04 0.34
N LEU A 84 -2.48 5.23 0.56
CA LEU A 84 -2.40 3.87 0.03
C LEU A 84 -3.54 3.00 0.55
N ASP A 85 -3.82 2.98 1.87
CA ASP A 85 -4.97 2.22 2.40
C ASP A 85 -6.28 2.71 1.81
N ARG A 86 -6.49 4.04 1.66
CA ARG A 86 -7.67 4.57 0.98
C ARG A 86 -7.80 4.09 -0.47
N ALA A 87 -6.71 4.10 -1.25
CA ALA A 87 -6.71 3.64 -2.64
C ALA A 87 -6.99 2.13 -2.76
N ILE A 88 -6.47 1.35 -1.81
CA ILE A 88 -6.72 -0.09 -1.72
C ILE A 88 -8.18 -0.38 -1.38
N GLN A 89 -8.76 0.41 -0.47
CA GLN A 89 -10.14 0.23 -0.04
C GLN A 89 -11.14 0.63 -1.13
N SER A 90 -10.79 1.60 -2.00
CA SER A 90 -11.67 2.01 -3.10
C SER A 90 -11.83 0.95 -4.19
N VAL A 91 -10.86 0.04 -4.33
CA VAL A 91 -10.90 -1.05 -5.33
C VAL A 91 -11.38 -2.38 -4.74
N ARG A 92 -11.92 -2.36 -3.52
CA ARG A 92 -12.38 -3.57 -2.83
C ARG A 92 -13.45 -4.31 -3.61
N ASP A 93 -14.41 -3.58 -4.16
CA ASP A 93 -15.59 -4.14 -4.81
C ASP A 93 -15.30 -4.61 -6.25
N ASP A 94 -14.07 -4.39 -6.74
CA ASP A 94 -13.60 -4.86 -8.05
C ASP A 94 -12.99 -6.26 -7.98
N PHE A 95 -12.75 -6.80 -6.79
CA PHE A 95 -12.24 -8.16 -6.62
C PHE A 95 -13.28 -9.22 -7.00
N ARG A 96 -12.84 -10.43 -7.35
CA ARG A 96 -13.74 -11.60 -7.40
C ARG A 96 -14.37 -11.88 -6.03
N ASP A 97 -15.60 -12.38 -5.99
CA ASP A 97 -16.40 -12.60 -4.77
C ASP A 97 -15.63 -13.31 -3.63
N GLU A 98 -14.85 -14.34 -3.98
CA GLU A 98 -14.04 -15.09 -3.03
C GLU A 98 -12.99 -14.22 -2.32
N LEU A 99 -12.36 -13.30 -3.04
CA LEU A 99 -11.37 -12.37 -2.51
C LEU A 99 -12.03 -11.20 -1.78
N GLN A 100 -13.18 -10.71 -2.27
CA GLN A 100 -13.96 -9.67 -1.58
C GLN A 100 -14.36 -10.10 -0.17
N SER A 101 -14.84 -11.34 -0.02
CA SER A 101 -15.22 -11.92 1.28
C SER A 101 -14.03 -12.02 2.25
N SER A 102 -12.83 -12.16 1.70
CA SER A 102 -11.56 -12.28 2.43
C SER A 102 -10.73 -11.00 2.41
N PHE A 103 -11.30 -9.86 2.03
CA PHE A 103 -10.53 -8.63 1.76
C PHE A 103 -9.66 -8.19 2.94
N ALA A 104 -10.20 -8.19 4.16
CA ALA A 104 -9.46 -7.82 5.37
C ALA A 104 -8.19 -8.67 5.60
N SER A 105 -8.20 -9.90 5.08
CA SER A 105 -7.09 -10.85 5.16
C SER A 105 -6.04 -10.67 4.05
N ILE A 106 -6.43 -10.14 2.89
CA ILE A 106 -5.55 -10.01 1.71
C ILE A 106 -5.11 -8.56 1.46
N LYS A 107 -5.77 -7.56 2.07
CA LYS A 107 -5.53 -6.14 1.79
C LYS A 107 -4.08 -5.70 2.00
N PHE A 108 -3.35 -6.32 2.92
CA PHE A 108 -1.93 -6.02 3.14
C PHE A 108 -1.03 -6.63 2.06
N THR A 109 -1.42 -7.74 1.46
CA THR A 109 -0.77 -8.28 0.26
C THR A 109 -1.04 -7.35 -0.92
N LEU A 110 -2.27 -6.88 -1.11
CA LEU A 110 -2.56 -5.85 -2.12
C LEU A 110 -1.73 -4.58 -1.88
N ALA A 111 -1.68 -4.08 -0.64
CA ALA A 111 -0.87 -2.92 -0.27
C ALA A 111 0.61 -3.06 -0.65
N HIS A 112 1.15 -4.25 -0.38
CA HIS A 112 2.50 -4.59 -0.76
C HIS A 112 2.68 -4.58 -2.28
N LEU A 113 1.81 -5.25 -3.03
CA LEU A 113 1.90 -5.33 -4.49
C LEU A 113 1.78 -3.95 -5.17
N VAL A 114 0.84 -3.12 -4.73
CA VAL A 114 0.71 -1.72 -5.20
C VAL A 114 1.99 -0.95 -4.94
N ALA A 115 2.54 -1.03 -3.72
CA ALA A 115 3.81 -0.37 -3.42
C ALA A 115 4.98 -0.91 -4.28
N GLU A 116 5.01 -2.21 -4.58
CA GLU A 116 6.02 -2.81 -5.44
C GLU A 116 5.93 -2.31 -6.89
N VAL A 117 4.72 -2.11 -7.42
CA VAL A 117 4.50 -1.49 -8.74
C VAL A 117 4.92 -0.02 -8.73
N VAL A 118 4.54 0.75 -7.71
CA VAL A 118 4.98 2.15 -7.53
C VAL A 118 6.51 2.25 -7.53
N ARG A 119 7.21 1.34 -6.84
CA ARG A 119 8.69 1.27 -6.80
C ARG A 119 9.36 1.00 -8.15
N GLN A 120 8.63 0.56 -9.18
CA GLN A 120 9.23 0.28 -10.50
C GLN A 120 9.58 1.57 -11.28
N SER A 121 9.08 2.72 -10.85
CA SER A 121 9.43 4.03 -11.38
C SER A 121 10.40 4.76 -10.46
N GLU A 122 11.26 5.61 -11.02
CA GLU A 122 12.14 6.48 -10.23
C GLU A 122 11.32 7.43 -9.33
N ALA A 123 10.29 8.07 -9.89
CA ALA A 123 9.40 8.97 -9.15
C ALA A 123 8.69 8.24 -8.00
N GLY A 124 8.17 7.03 -8.23
CA GLY A 124 7.48 6.25 -7.22
C GLY A 124 8.42 5.67 -6.15
N HIS A 125 9.64 5.29 -6.53
CA HIS A 125 10.69 4.95 -5.57
C HIS A 125 10.97 6.12 -4.62
N GLN A 126 11.17 7.32 -5.19
CA GLN A 126 11.40 8.54 -4.41
C GLN A 126 10.18 8.95 -3.58
N LEU A 127 8.94 8.76 -4.07
CA LEU A 127 7.72 9.00 -3.31
C LEU A 127 7.69 8.17 -2.02
N LEU A 128 8.05 6.89 -2.11
CA LEU A 128 8.05 6.00 -0.93
C LEU A 128 9.17 6.37 0.05
N GLU A 129 10.32 6.83 -0.43
CA GLU A 129 11.44 7.22 0.45
C GLU A 129 11.25 8.59 1.09
N ILE A 130 10.80 9.59 0.31
CA ILE A 130 10.68 11.01 0.70
C ILE A 130 9.33 11.57 0.22
N PRO A 131 8.19 11.12 0.79
CA PRO A 131 6.86 11.51 0.33
C PRO A 131 6.56 13.00 0.43
N GLU A 132 7.23 13.70 1.33
CA GLU A 132 7.11 15.15 1.53
C GLU A 132 7.28 15.97 0.24
N ARG A 133 8.11 15.50 -0.71
CA ARG A 133 8.33 16.16 -2.00
C ARG A 133 7.09 16.20 -2.89
N TRP A 134 6.12 15.32 -2.65
CA TRP A 134 4.85 15.30 -3.37
C TRP A 134 3.71 15.79 -2.49
N LEU A 135 3.57 15.23 -1.28
CA LEU A 135 2.35 15.39 -0.49
C LEU A 135 2.10 16.82 0.02
N LYS A 136 3.09 17.71 -0.04
CA LYS A 136 2.88 19.13 0.27
C LYS A 136 1.95 19.83 -0.73
N ASN A 137 2.05 19.50 -2.02
CA ASN A 137 1.40 20.27 -3.09
C ASN A 137 0.73 19.42 -4.17
N ALA A 138 0.96 18.11 -4.18
CA ALA A 138 0.47 17.18 -5.20
C ALA A 138 -0.19 15.95 -4.55
N GLU A 139 -0.80 16.10 -3.38
CA GLU A 139 -1.44 14.99 -2.67
C GLU A 139 -2.56 14.33 -3.48
N GLU A 140 -3.46 15.13 -4.08
CA GLU A 140 -4.58 14.59 -4.86
C GLU A 140 -4.11 13.84 -6.12
N PRO A 141 -3.21 14.39 -6.98
CA PRO A 141 -2.65 13.62 -8.08
C PRO A 141 -1.92 12.34 -7.66
N VAL A 142 -1.25 12.36 -6.49
CA VAL A 142 -0.66 11.13 -5.92
C VAL A 142 -1.76 10.13 -5.60
N TYR A 143 -2.82 10.54 -4.91
CA TYR A 143 -3.93 9.66 -4.56
C TYR A 143 -4.60 9.05 -5.81
N GLU A 144 -4.90 9.86 -6.82
CA GLU A 144 -5.47 9.40 -8.10
C GLU A 144 -4.58 8.36 -8.77
N ALA A 145 -3.26 8.60 -8.83
CA ALA A 145 -2.30 7.64 -9.37
C ALA A 145 -2.24 6.34 -8.56
N LEU A 146 -2.35 6.42 -7.23
CA LEU A 146 -2.41 5.23 -6.37
C LEU A 146 -3.69 4.42 -6.60
N VAL A 147 -4.84 5.08 -6.81
CA VAL A 147 -6.11 4.42 -7.13
C VAL A 147 -6.01 3.70 -8.48
N GLN A 148 -5.45 4.35 -9.49
CA GLN A 148 -5.25 3.73 -10.81
C GLN A 148 -4.37 2.47 -10.70
N ILE A 149 -3.20 2.58 -10.05
CA ILE A 149 -2.30 1.43 -9.87
C ILE A 149 -2.97 0.33 -9.04
N ALA A 150 -3.76 0.68 -8.02
CA ALA A 150 -4.51 -0.29 -7.24
C ALA A 150 -5.52 -1.07 -8.10
N GLY A 151 -6.25 -0.40 -9.00
CA GLY A 151 -7.18 -1.05 -9.93
C GLY A 151 -6.46 -2.02 -10.87
N GLU A 152 -5.35 -1.59 -11.47
CA GLU A 152 -4.55 -2.43 -12.37
C GLU A 152 -3.98 -3.66 -11.66
N VAL A 153 -3.51 -3.52 -10.41
CA VAL A 153 -3.04 -4.66 -9.61
C VAL A 153 -4.20 -5.59 -9.23
N THR A 154 -5.38 -5.06 -8.94
CA THR A 154 -6.59 -5.85 -8.68
C THR A 154 -7.00 -6.68 -9.90
N ASP A 155 -6.99 -6.10 -11.10
CA ASP A 155 -7.27 -6.84 -12.34
C ASP A 155 -6.30 -8.01 -12.55
N LEU A 156 -5.01 -7.77 -12.33
CA LEU A 156 -3.98 -8.81 -12.42
C LEU A 156 -4.18 -9.92 -11.39
N ILE A 157 -4.57 -9.56 -10.16
CA ILE A 157 -4.91 -10.54 -9.12
C ILE A 157 -6.12 -11.37 -9.53
N ASN A 158 -7.18 -10.74 -10.02
CA ASN A 158 -8.39 -11.43 -10.44
C ASN A 158 -8.08 -12.44 -11.56
N PHE A 159 -7.28 -12.03 -12.55
CA PHE A 159 -6.82 -12.89 -13.64
C PHE A 159 -5.90 -14.03 -13.17
N HIS A 160 -5.04 -13.77 -12.19
CA HIS A 160 -4.19 -14.78 -11.57
C HIS A 160 -5.01 -15.86 -10.87
N VAL A 161 -5.97 -15.45 -10.03
CA VAL A 161 -6.83 -16.36 -9.30
C VAL A 161 -7.67 -17.21 -10.26
N GLU A 162 -8.23 -16.59 -11.30
CA GLU A 162 -8.97 -17.31 -12.33
C GLU A 162 -8.16 -18.43 -12.98
N GLN A 163 -6.93 -18.13 -13.42
CA GLN A 163 -6.06 -19.14 -14.03
C GLN A 163 -5.66 -20.25 -13.06
N GLU A 164 -5.29 -19.92 -11.82
CA GLU A 164 -4.91 -20.96 -10.86
C GLU A 164 -6.10 -21.87 -10.51
N SER A 165 -7.32 -21.31 -10.42
CA SER A 165 -8.54 -22.09 -10.19
C SER A 165 -8.93 -22.97 -11.39
N GLU A 166 -8.61 -22.57 -12.63
CA GLU A 166 -8.77 -23.41 -13.82
C GLU A 166 -7.75 -24.56 -13.88
N LEU A 167 -6.54 -24.34 -13.34
CA LEU A 167 -5.45 -25.33 -13.33
C LEU A 167 -5.54 -26.32 -12.16
N ASP A 168 -6.01 -25.87 -11.00
CA ASP A 168 -6.18 -26.67 -9.79
C ASP A 168 -7.49 -26.30 -9.08
N GLU A 169 -8.48 -27.19 -9.14
CA GLU A 169 -9.78 -27.03 -8.47
C GLU A 169 -9.65 -26.88 -6.94
N ASN A 170 -8.50 -27.26 -6.35
CA ASN A 170 -8.22 -27.13 -4.92
C ASN A 170 -7.40 -25.88 -4.56
N TYR A 171 -7.17 -24.98 -5.52
CA TYR A 171 -6.42 -23.75 -5.28
C TYR A 171 -7.12 -22.85 -4.24
N ASP A 172 -6.50 -22.66 -3.08
CA ASP A 172 -6.96 -21.73 -2.04
C ASP A 172 -6.24 -20.38 -2.18
N SER A 173 -6.90 -19.43 -2.87
CA SER A 173 -6.42 -18.07 -3.08
C SER A 173 -6.14 -17.35 -1.75
N LYS A 174 -6.97 -17.54 -0.73
CA LYS A 174 -6.78 -16.93 0.59
C LYS A 174 -5.52 -17.44 1.29
N VAL A 175 -5.17 -18.72 1.15
CA VAL A 175 -3.92 -19.28 1.69
C VAL A 175 -2.72 -18.75 0.92
N ALA A 176 -2.80 -18.73 -0.41
CA ALA A 176 -1.72 -18.22 -1.26
C ALA A 176 -1.35 -16.78 -0.89
N PHE A 177 -2.35 -15.91 -0.73
CA PHE A 177 -2.18 -14.48 -0.42
C PHE A 177 -1.67 -14.20 1.01
N LYS A 178 -1.65 -15.20 1.89
CA LYS A 178 -1.13 -15.10 3.27
C LYS A 178 0.22 -15.76 3.45
N SER A 179 0.60 -16.64 2.53
CA SER A 179 1.86 -17.36 2.57
C SER A 179 2.99 -16.52 1.98
N ARG A 180 4.20 -16.62 2.54
CA ARG A 180 5.37 -15.93 1.97
C ARG A 180 5.64 -16.36 0.53
N SER A 181 5.54 -17.66 0.24
CA SER A 181 5.78 -18.21 -1.10
C SER A 181 4.74 -17.72 -2.10
N GLY A 182 3.45 -17.77 -1.75
CA GLY A 182 2.37 -17.33 -2.63
C GLY A 182 2.45 -15.83 -2.92
N VAL A 183 2.71 -15.00 -1.91
CA VAL A 183 2.94 -13.56 -2.09
C VAL A 183 4.10 -13.29 -3.04
N LEU A 184 5.25 -13.93 -2.85
CA LEU A 184 6.44 -13.68 -3.68
C LEU A 184 6.26 -14.12 -5.13
N ARG A 185 5.52 -15.22 -5.37
CA ARG A 185 5.13 -15.66 -6.70
C ARG A 185 4.25 -14.61 -7.39
N LEU A 186 3.17 -14.22 -6.73
CA LEU A 186 2.23 -13.21 -7.23
C LEU A 186 2.92 -11.86 -7.50
N GLN A 187 3.83 -11.44 -6.61
CA GLN A 187 4.65 -10.25 -6.83
C GLN A 187 5.48 -10.36 -8.12
N GLY A 188 6.11 -11.52 -8.38
CA GLY A 188 6.88 -11.74 -9.60
C GLY A 188 6.03 -11.64 -10.87
N GLU A 189 4.79 -12.11 -10.83
CA GLU A 189 3.83 -12.03 -11.93
C GLU A 189 3.35 -10.60 -12.16
N VAL A 190 2.87 -9.93 -11.11
CA VAL A 190 2.43 -8.53 -11.15
C VAL A 190 3.54 -7.62 -11.68
N LEU A 191 4.76 -7.76 -11.16
CA LEU A 191 5.89 -6.93 -11.60
C LEU A 191 6.32 -7.21 -13.04
N ARG A 192 6.20 -8.45 -13.50
CA ARG A 192 6.49 -8.81 -14.89
C ARG A 192 5.48 -8.16 -15.83
N ASP A 193 4.20 -8.20 -15.47
CA ASP A 193 3.16 -7.64 -16.31
C ASP A 193 3.18 -6.11 -16.33
N ALA A 194 3.34 -5.47 -15.16
CA ALA A 194 3.51 -4.01 -15.06
C ALA A 194 4.68 -3.50 -15.94
N LYS A 195 5.83 -4.20 -15.93
CA LYS A 195 6.97 -3.87 -16.80
C LYS A 195 6.64 -4.04 -18.29
N ARG A 196 5.93 -5.12 -18.63
CA ARG A 196 5.54 -5.41 -20.01
C ARG A 196 4.59 -4.35 -20.55
N GLN A 197 3.63 -3.92 -19.75
CA GLN A 197 2.65 -2.89 -20.12
C GLN A 197 3.32 -1.51 -20.22
N ALA A 198 4.15 -1.12 -19.24
CA ALA A 198 4.92 0.11 -19.31
C ALA A 198 5.80 0.20 -20.58
N ALA A 199 6.45 -0.90 -20.96
CA ALA A 199 7.23 -0.98 -22.20
C ALA A 199 6.38 -0.88 -23.47
N ARG A 200 5.12 -1.30 -23.42
CA ARG A 200 4.16 -1.15 -24.54
C ARG A 200 3.69 0.29 -24.65
N ASP A 201 3.36 0.95 -23.55
CA ASP A 201 2.87 2.33 -23.55
C ASP A 201 3.95 3.31 -24.01
N ALA A 202 5.19 3.11 -23.55
CA ALA A 202 6.35 3.87 -24.02
C ALA A 202 6.55 3.78 -25.55
N ARG A 203 6.21 2.65 -26.17
CA ARG A 203 6.29 2.47 -27.64
C ARG A 203 5.13 3.11 -28.39
N LYS A 204 3.95 3.20 -27.77
CA LYS A 204 2.73 3.72 -28.40
C LYS A 204 2.56 5.24 -28.27
N GLN A 205 3.41 5.92 -27.50
CA GLN A 205 3.27 7.35 -27.16
C GLN A 205 1.89 7.70 -26.57
N THR A 206 1.19 6.71 -25.99
CA THR A 206 -0.13 6.94 -25.39
C THR A 206 0.07 7.62 -24.03
N THR A 207 -0.43 8.84 -23.89
CA THR A 207 -0.26 9.67 -22.67
C THR A 207 -1.31 9.36 -21.58
N GLY A 208 -2.24 8.43 -21.82
CA GLY A 208 -3.48 8.32 -21.05
C GLY A 208 -3.50 7.35 -19.87
N ASN A 209 -2.70 6.27 -19.90
CA ASN A 209 -2.64 5.28 -18.81
C ASN A 209 -1.19 4.85 -18.65
N SER A 210 -0.55 5.26 -17.56
CA SER A 210 0.78 4.78 -17.20
C SER A 210 0.62 3.82 -16.04
N TYR A 211 0.88 2.53 -16.29
CA TYR A 211 0.92 1.50 -15.25
C TYR A 211 1.97 1.74 -14.15
N LEU A 212 2.87 2.69 -14.41
CA LEU A 212 3.87 3.13 -13.46
C LEU A 212 3.54 4.52 -12.93
N PHE A 213 3.88 4.74 -11.66
CA PHE A 213 3.75 6.04 -11.04
C PHE A 213 4.58 7.10 -11.80
N SER A 214 3.91 8.17 -12.23
CA SER A 214 4.50 9.20 -13.11
C SER A 214 4.30 10.63 -12.60
N VAL A 215 3.66 10.81 -11.44
CA VAL A 215 3.43 12.14 -10.85
C VAL A 215 4.79 12.76 -10.52
N SER A 216 5.04 13.96 -11.04
CA SER A 216 6.25 14.71 -10.75
C SER A 216 6.20 15.30 -9.34
N PRO A 217 7.34 15.40 -8.64
CA PRO A 217 7.38 16.13 -7.37
C PRO A 217 7.03 17.59 -7.63
N ALA A 218 6.45 18.24 -6.62
CA ALA A 218 6.22 19.66 -6.72
C ALA A 218 7.57 20.41 -6.81
N PRO A 219 7.64 21.53 -7.56
CA PRO A 219 8.83 22.37 -7.63
C PRO A 219 9.26 22.92 -6.26
#